data_AF-A0A8H7IRC5-F1
#
_entry.id   AF-A0A8H7IRC5-F1
#
_cell.length_a   1.000
_cell.length_b   1.000
_cell.length_c   1.000
_cell.angle_alpha   90.00
_cell.angle_beta   90.00
_cell.angle_gamma   90.00
#
_symmetry.space_group_name_H-M   'P 1'
#
loop_
_entity.id
_entity.type
_entity.pdbx_description
1 polymer ?
#
loop_
_entity_poly.entity_id
_entity_poly.type
_entity_poly.pdbx_seq_one_letter_code
_entity_poly.pdbx_strand_id
1 'polypeptide(L)'
;MLINQAVLVWTDAGRDLGEGPKGPWLDSHNEQVTSATSPFCPTFQHLPELHRRSSSIPTTTENHLKGPFPQSAALLPCNYGRFLDKSLMAKDAFYAVHDIFGFCASAICQFLNMIESVIEEETGFAAMSNTQYSLSTLLYHQDVLEKQTRDLRSSIEKIRARGGSSWPHAQEGDGKEDAEAAAQSLMRDYEELLFRAHTLSKRCKSGIAVLMSQASIEESKKAISQTEKMKALTLLGFFYLPLSFTTSFFGMNLGAVGTGGKMGIWVWFVVSIPVLLISFGFLKLMTFRLR
;
A
#
# COMPACT_ATOMS: atom_id res chain seq x y z
N MET A 1 -8.86 -42.19 -34.62
CA MET A 1 -9.95 -41.31 -34.14
C MET A 1 -9.26 -40.09 -33.54
N LEU A 2 -9.09 -39.02 -34.34
CA LEU A 2 -8.45 -37.79 -33.88
C LEU A 2 -9.44 -37.09 -32.95
N ILE A 3 -9.15 -37.09 -31.65
CA ILE A 3 -9.91 -36.31 -30.68
C ILE A 3 -9.52 -34.86 -30.95
N ASN A 4 -10.38 -34.11 -31.65
CA ASN A 4 -10.25 -32.66 -31.75
C ASN A 4 -10.48 -32.09 -30.35
N GLN A 5 -9.40 -31.76 -29.66
CA GLN A 5 -9.46 -31.08 -28.37
C GLN A 5 -9.54 -29.57 -28.61
N ALA A 6 -10.46 -28.91 -27.91
CA ALA A 6 -10.63 -27.47 -27.94
C ALA A 6 -10.43 -26.93 -26.53
N VAL A 7 -9.48 -26.02 -26.37
CA VAL A 7 -9.30 -25.26 -25.13
C VAL A 7 -10.05 -23.94 -25.30
N LEU A 8 -11.05 -23.71 -24.44
CA LEU A 8 -11.78 -22.45 -24.42
C LEU A 8 -11.16 -21.55 -23.35
N VAL A 9 -10.60 -20.43 -23.80
CA VAL A 9 -10.14 -19.35 -22.91
C VAL A 9 -11.03 -18.13 -23.17
N TRP A 10 -11.72 -17.67 -22.14
CA TRP A 10 -12.56 -16.49 -22.22
C TRP A 10 -11.93 -15.38 -21.38
N THR A 11 -11.84 -14.18 -21.97
CA THR A 11 -11.50 -12.94 -21.25
C THR A 11 -12.63 -11.92 -21.41
N ASP A 12 -12.87 -11.15 -20.36
CA ASP A 12 -13.79 -10.02 -20.34
C ASP A 12 -13.19 -8.73 -20.93
N ALA A 13 -11.88 -8.71 -21.24
CA ALA A 13 -11.16 -7.56 -21.78
C ALA A 13 -11.44 -7.26 -23.26
N GLY A 14 -12.64 -7.57 -23.76
CA GLY A 14 -13.00 -7.40 -25.18
C GLY A 14 -13.55 -6.02 -25.54
N ARG A 15 -14.01 -5.23 -24.56
CA ARG A 15 -14.55 -3.87 -24.74
C ARG A 15 -13.78 -2.87 -23.89
N ASP A 16 -13.82 -1.61 -24.30
CA ASP A 16 -13.24 -0.51 -23.54
C ASP A 16 -13.95 -0.36 -22.17
N LEU A 17 -13.21 -0.05 -21.12
CA LEU A 17 -13.78 0.11 -19.78
C LEU A 17 -14.73 1.31 -19.67
N GLY A 18 -14.68 2.25 -20.62
CA GLY A 18 -15.63 3.35 -20.73
C GLY A 18 -17.03 2.89 -21.14
N GLU A 19 -17.17 1.73 -21.79
CA GLU A 19 -18.47 1.12 -22.11
C GLU A 19 -19.04 0.28 -20.95
N GLY A 20 -18.23 0.06 -19.90
CA GLY A 20 -18.58 -0.75 -18.75
C GLY A 20 -19.37 0.00 -17.67
N PRO A 21 -19.72 -0.69 -16.57
CA PRO A 21 -20.32 -0.04 -15.40
C PRO A 21 -19.38 1.02 -14.81
N LYS A 22 -19.96 2.04 -14.15
CA LYS A 22 -19.17 3.07 -13.48
C LYS A 22 -18.25 2.45 -12.44
N GLY A 23 -16.97 2.78 -12.51
CA GLY A 23 -15.94 2.32 -11.60
C GLY A 23 -14.86 3.37 -11.38
N PRO A 24 -13.82 3.06 -10.57
CA PRO A 24 -12.79 4.01 -10.18
C PRO A 24 -12.03 4.65 -11.36
N TRP A 25 -11.98 3.98 -12.50
CA TRP A 25 -11.39 4.49 -13.74
C TRP A 25 -12.19 5.65 -14.36
N LEU A 26 -13.49 5.76 -14.07
CA LEU A 26 -14.38 6.84 -14.51
C LEU A 26 -14.49 7.98 -13.47
N ASP A 27 -14.20 7.70 -12.20
CA ASP A 27 -14.21 8.70 -11.11
C ASP A 27 -12.92 9.53 -11.04
N SER A 28 -11.92 9.21 -11.88
CA SER A 28 -10.69 9.99 -11.95
C SER A 28 -10.99 11.41 -12.45
N HIS A 29 -10.77 12.38 -11.55
CA HIS A 29 -11.03 13.82 -11.63
C HIS A 29 -10.34 14.58 -12.79
N ASN A 30 -9.84 13.90 -13.82
CA ASN A 30 -9.23 14.53 -14.98
C ASN A 30 -10.20 14.55 -16.16
N GLU A 31 -10.74 15.73 -16.43
CA GLU A 31 -11.52 16.08 -17.63
C GLU A 31 -10.73 15.93 -18.96
N GLN A 32 -9.57 15.27 -18.96
CA GLN A 32 -8.67 15.15 -20.12
C GLN A 32 -7.97 13.78 -20.22
N VAL A 33 -8.68 12.68 -19.98
CA VAL A 33 -8.22 11.37 -20.52
C VAL A 33 -8.45 11.40 -22.03
N THR A 34 -7.47 11.95 -22.76
CA THR A 34 -7.43 11.84 -24.22
C THR A 34 -7.01 10.42 -24.60
N SER A 35 -7.37 9.95 -25.80
CA SER A 35 -6.95 8.63 -26.31
C SER A 35 -5.41 8.40 -26.31
N ALA A 36 -4.61 9.43 -26.04
CA ALA A 36 -3.15 9.37 -25.96
C ALA A 36 -2.59 9.06 -24.55
N THR A 37 -3.40 9.12 -23.50
CA THR A 37 -2.94 8.95 -22.10
C THR A 37 -3.86 8.00 -21.35
N SER A 38 -3.62 6.69 -21.51
CA SER A 38 -4.30 5.67 -20.71
C SER A 38 -3.79 5.71 -19.26
N PRO A 39 -4.65 5.62 -18.24
CA PRO A 39 -4.23 5.49 -16.85
C PRO A 39 -3.64 4.10 -16.53
N PHE A 40 -3.73 3.15 -17.47
CA PHE A 40 -3.25 1.78 -17.26
C PHE A 40 -1.82 1.59 -17.76
N CYS A 41 -1.00 0.95 -16.94
CA CYS A 41 0.33 0.50 -17.35
C CYS A 41 0.19 -0.64 -18.38
N PRO A 42 0.88 -0.56 -19.54
CA PRO A 42 0.85 -1.63 -20.52
C PRO A 42 1.60 -2.87 -20.03
N THR A 43 1.18 -4.04 -20.48
CA THR A 43 1.91 -5.28 -20.23
C THR A 43 3.04 -5.45 -21.24
N PHE A 44 4.28 -5.17 -20.83
CA PHE A 44 5.46 -5.43 -21.64
C PHE A 44 5.78 -6.93 -21.66
N GLN A 45 5.77 -7.52 -22.85
CA GLN A 45 6.17 -8.91 -23.06
C GLN A 45 7.60 -8.95 -23.62
N HIS A 46 8.48 -9.70 -22.96
CA HIS A 46 9.81 -9.98 -23.48
C HIS A 46 9.80 -11.34 -24.18
N LEU A 47 9.78 -11.32 -25.51
CA LEU A 47 9.81 -12.53 -26.33
C LEU A 47 11.26 -12.85 -26.74
N PRO A 48 11.73 -14.09 -26.54
CA PRO A 48 13.03 -14.53 -27.05
C PRO A 48 13.12 -14.36 -28.56
N GLU A 49 14.30 -13.96 -29.06
CA GLU A 49 14.58 -13.77 -30.50
C GLU A 49 13.70 -12.76 -31.25
N LEU A 50 12.98 -11.87 -30.56
CA LEU A 50 12.15 -10.84 -31.20
C LEU A 50 12.94 -9.99 -32.22
N HIS A 51 14.22 -9.76 -31.94
CA HIS A 51 15.13 -9.03 -32.83
C HIS A 51 15.32 -9.71 -34.21
N ARG A 52 15.12 -11.03 -34.31
CA ARG A 52 15.22 -11.77 -35.59
C ARG A 52 13.95 -11.69 -36.42
N ARG A 53 12.80 -11.40 -35.79
CA ARG A 53 11.47 -11.51 -36.41
C ARG A 53 10.72 -10.18 -36.52
N SER A 54 11.31 -9.06 -36.07
CA SER A 54 10.64 -7.76 -35.97
C SER A 54 10.12 -7.20 -37.30
N SER A 55 10.73 -7.55 -38.43
CA SER A 55 10.32 -7.10 -39.77
C SER A 55 9.02 -7.74 -40.28
N SER A 56 8.53 -8.77 -39.61
CA SER A 56 7.35 -9.56 -40.00
C SER A 56 6.13 -9.32 -39.11
N ILE A 57 6.14 -8.25 -38.29
CA ILE A 57 5.03 -7.92 -37.39
C ILE A 57 4.07 -6.97 -38.11
N PRO A 58 2.90 -7.41 -38.65
CA PRO A 58 1.90 -6.47 -39.13
C PRO A 58 1.39 -5.68 -37.92
N THR A 59 1.56 -4.36 -37.98
CA THR A 59 0.98 -3.36 -37.06
C THR A 59 -0.54 -3.23 -37.21
N THR A 60 -1.16 -4.10 -38.02
CA THR A 60 -2.51 -3.90 -38.58
C THR A 60 -3.65 -4.17 -37.58
N THR A 61 -3.37 -4.77 -36.41
CA THR A 61 -4.38 -5.18 -35.41
C THR A 61 -4.50 -4.24 -34.19
N GLU A 62 -3.91 -3.05 -34.22
CA GLU A 62 -4.11 -2.04 -33.16
C GLU A 62 -5.51 -1.39 -33.21
N ASN A 63 -6.29 -1.64 -34.27
CA ASN A 63 -7.67 -1.16 -34.42
C ASN A 63 -8.64 -1.61 -33.30
N HIS A 64 -8.26 -2.60 -32.48
CA HIS A 64 -9.02 -3.05 -31.33
C HIS A 64 -8.77 -2.23 -30.05
N LEU A 65 -7.68 -1.45 -30.00
CA LEU A 65 -7.40 -0.51 -28.91
C LEU A 65 -8.09 0.84 -29.20
N LYS A 66 -9.41 0.84 -29.22
CA LYS A 66 -10.21 2.07 -29.37
C LYS A 66 -10.83 2.44 -28.04
N GLY A 67 -10.70 3.70 -27.67
CA GLY A 67 -11.29 4.25 -26.44
C GLY A 67 -10.26 4.92 -25.54
N PRO A 68 -10.72 5.59 -24.47
CA PRO A 68 -9.86 6.23 -23.48
C PRO A 68 -9.13 5.23 -22.56
N PHE A 69 -9.57 3.97 -22.50
CA PHE A 69 -9.08 2.96 -21.55
C PHE A 69 -8.58 1.68 -22.24
N PRO A 70 -7.58 1.77 -23.14
CA PRO A 70 -7.08 0.61 -23.86
C PRO A 70 -6.43 -0.40 -22.91
N GLN A 71 -6.80 -1.68 -23.04
CA GLN A 71 -6.28 -2.79 -22.23
C GLN A 71 -5.38 -3.71 -23.07
N SER A 72 -4.16 -3.99 -22.60
CA SER A 72 -3.23 -4.90 -23.30
C SER A 72 -3.78 -6.33 -23.47
N ALA A 73 -4.64 -6.78 -22.56
CA ALA A 73 -5.28 -8.09 -22.64
C ALA A 73 -6.24 -8.25 -23.83
N ALA A 74 -6.79 -7.14 -24.37
CA ALA A 74 -7.65 -7.15 -25.55
C ALA A 74 -6.91 -7.65 -26.80
N LEU A 75 -5.58 -7.55 -26.83
CA LEU A 75 -4.74 -7.99 -27.94
C LEU A 75 -4.39 -9.49 -27.87
N LEU A 76 -4.70 -10.16 -26.77
CA LEU A 76 -4.33 -11.57 -26.55
C LEU A 76 -4.89 -12.50 -27.63
N PRO A 77 -6.18 -12.41 -28.04
CA PRO A 77 -6.72 -13.25 -29.11
C PRO A 77 -6.03 -13.03 -30.47
N CYS A 78 -5.52 -11.83 -30.72
CA CYS A 78 -4.85 -11.48 -31.97
C CYS A 78 -3.38 -11.93 -32.00
N ASN A 79 -2.72 -11.98 -30.85
CA ASN A 79 -1.29 -12.26 -30.73
C ASN A 79 -0.96 -13.68 -30.29
N TYR A 80 -1.94 -14.43 -29.79
CA TYR A 80 -1.78 -15.81 -29.35
C TYR A 80 -1.29 -16.75 -30.48
N GLY A 81 -0.38 -17.68 -30.16
CA GLY A 81 0.03 -18.72 -31.11
C GLY A 81 0.97 -18.22 -32.21
N ARG A 82 1.42 -16.96 -32.14
CA ARG A 82 2.22 -16.33 -33.18
C ARG A 82 3.65 -16.86 -33.25
N PHE A 83 4.23 -17.16 -32.09
CA PHE A 83 5.60 -17.62 -31.96
C PHE A 83 5.71 -19.11 -31.61
N LEU A 84 4.58 -19.76 -31.32
CA LEU A 84 4.47 -21.18 -31.02
C LEU A 84 4.48 -22.04 -32.31
N ASP A 85 5.05 -23.23 -32.22
CA ASP A 85 4.94 -24.23 -33.29
C ASP A 85 3.56 -24.88 -33.29
N LYS A 86 2.80 -24.66 -34.37
CA LYS A 86 1.44 -25.19 -34.56
C LYS A 86 1.39 -26.72 -34.50
N SER A 87 2.46 -27.40 -34.93
CA SER A 87 2.52 -28.85 -34.93
C SER A 87 2.66 -29.42 -33.52
N LEU A 88 3.42 -28.72 -32.66
CA LEU A 88 3.61 -29.07 -31.26
C LEU A 88 2.39 -28.68 -30.41
N MET A 89 1.75 -27.54 -30.69
CA MET A 89 0.51 -27.11 -30.03
C MET A 89 -0.63 -28.12 -30.16
N ALA A 90 -0.71 -28.83 -31.30
CA ALA A 90 -1.74 -29.85 -31.51
C ALA A 90 -1.50 -31.13 -30.70
N LYS A 91 -0.25 -31.37 -30.26
CA LYS A 91 0.19 -32.59 -29.58
C LYS A 91 0.29 -32.40 -28.07
N ASP A 92 0.67 -31.21 -27.62
CA ASP A 92 0.83 -30.88 -26.21
C ASP A 92 -0.08 -29.71 -25.80
N ALA A 93 -1.07 -30.00 -24.95
CA ALA A 93 -2.02 -28.99 -24.48
C ALA A 93 -1.36 -27.95 -23.55
N PHE A 94 -0.36 -28.35 -22.77
CA PHE A 94 0.34 -27.44 -21.88
C PHE A 94 1.19 -26.45 -22.68
N TYR A 95 1.86 -26.93 -23.73
CA TYR A 95 2.56 -26.07 -24.68
C TYR A 95 1.61 -25.08 -25.37
N ALA A 96 0.40 -25.51 -25.74
CA ALA A 96 -0.57 -24.62 -26.35
C ALA A 96 -0.98 -23.45 -25.44
N VAL A 97 -1.06 -23.65 -24.12
CA VAL A 97 -1.41 -22.57 -23.17
C VAL A 97 -0.21 -21.78 -22.67
N HIS A 98 1.02 -22.16 -23.07
CA HIS A 98 2.26 -21.53 -22.62
C HIS A 98 2.27 -20.01 -22.82
N ASP A 99 1.95 -19.53 -24.03
CA ASP A 99 1.92 -18.09 -24.34
C ASP A 99 0.94 -17.31 -23.44
N ILE A 100 -0.17 -17.93 -23.04
CA ILE A 100 -1.17 -17.31 -22.17
C ILE A 100 -0.60 -17.14 -20.76
N PHE A 101 0.03 -18.20 -20.23
CA PHE A 101 0.69 -18.10 -18.93
C PHE A 101 1.89 -17.15 -18.96
N GLY A 102 2.61 -17.06 -20.08
CA GLY A 102 3.69 -16.09 -20.29
C GLY A 102 3.18 -14.64 -20.30
N PHE A 103 2.03 -14.38 -20.94
CA PHE A 103 1.35 -13.09 -20.83
C PHE A 103 0.97 -12.77 -19.39
N CYS A 104 0.35 -13.72 -18.68
CA CYS A 104 -0.01 -13.55 -17.27
C CYS A 104 1.23 -13.28 -16.40
N ALA A 105 2.35 -13.98 -16.62
CA ALA A 105 3.60 -13.74 -15.92
C ALA A 105 4.11 -12.32 -16.14
N SER A 106 4.06 -11.85 -17.40
CA SER A 106 4.44 -10.48 -17.76
C SER A 106 3.54 -9.43 -17.09
N ALA A 107 2.23 -9.67 -17.06
CA ALA A 107 1.27 -8.79 -16.39
C ALA A 107 1.50 -8.73 -14.87
N ILE A 108 1.74 -9.88 -14.24
CA ILE A 108 2.10 -9.96 -12.81
C ILE A 108 3.41 -9.23 -12.55
N CYS A 109 4.41 -9.35 -13.43
CA CYS A 109 5.66 -8.60 -13.32
C CYS A 109 5.41 -7.08 -13.31
N GLN A 110 4.58 -6.56 -14.23
CA GLN A 110 4.25 -5.13 -14.26
C GLN A 110 3.47 -4.68 -13.01
N PHE A 111 2.55 -5.53 -12.53
CA PHE A 111 1.87 -5.29 -11.26
C PHE A 111 2.87 -5.18 -10.10
N LEU A 112 3.83 -6.10 -10.01
CA LEU A 112 4.86 -6.05 -8.96
C LEU A 112 5.75 -4.81 -9.08
N ASN A 113 6.13 -4.40 -10.30
CA ASN A 113 6.89 -3.18 -10.52
C ASN A 113 6.12 -1.93 -10.06
N MET A 114 4.81 -1.87 -10.33
CA MET A 114 3.95 -0.78 -9.87
C MET A 114 3.88 -0.75 -8.34
N ILE A 115 3.64 -1.88 -7.68
CA ILE A 115 3.59 -1.97 -6.22
C ILE A 115 4.95 -1.63 -5.59
N GLU A 116 6.05 -2.05 -6.21
CA GLU A 116 7.39 -1.70 -5.80
C GLU A 116 7.61 -0.19 -5.81
N SER A 117 7.21 0.49 -6.89
CA SER A 117 7.27 1.96 -6.99
C SER A 117 6.44 2.64 -5.90
N VAL A 118 5.23 2.15 -5.62
CA VAL A 118 4.38 2.69 -4.55
C VAL A 118 5.02 2.48 -3.18
N ILE A 119 5.56 1.30 -2.90
CA ILE A 119 6.26 1.02 -1.64
C ILE A 119 7.50 1.92 -1.53
N GLU A 120 8.23 2.16 -2.61
CA GLU A 120 9.41 3.02 -2.61
C GLU A 120 9.09 4.48 -2.32
N GLU A 121 8.00 4.99 -2.88
CA GLU A 121 7.50 6.33 -2.60
C GLU A 121 7.08 6.49 -1.13
N GLU A 122 6.35 5.51 -0.60
CA GLU A 122 5.77 5.53 0.74
C GLU A 122 6.77 5.16 1.86
N THR A 123 7.83 4.41 1.56
CA THR A 123 8.82 3.93 2.55
C THR A 123 10.22 4.49 2.35
N GLY A 124 10.44 5.28 1.28
CA GLY A 124 11.74 5.86 0.94
C GLY A 124 12.23 6.96 1.91
N PHE A 125 13.45 7.45 1.69
CA PHE A 125 14.04 8.51 2.54
C PHE A 125 13.21 9.80 2.55
N ALA A 126 12.55 10.11 1.42
CA ALA A 126 11.61 11.24 1.31
C ALA A 126 10.35 11.05 2.18
N ALA A 127 10.04 9.82 2.60
CA ALA A 127 8.93 9.53 3.49
C ALA A 127 9.14 9.95 4.94
N MET A 128 10.35 10.38 5.31
CA MET A 128 10.60 10.86 6.66
C MET A 128 10.12 12.30 6.91
N SER A 129 9.84 13.09 5.86
CA SER A 129 9.50 14.51 5.98
C SER A 129 8.01 14.83 5.85
N ASN A 130 7.21 13.98 5.21
CA ASN A 130 5.78 14.21 5.03
C ASN A 130 4.96 13.53 6.14
N THR A 131 4.21 14.32 6.90
CA THR A 131 3.42 13.85 8.05
C THR A 131 2.06 13.22 7.66
N GLN A 132 1.83 13.00 6.36
CA GLN A 132 0.49 12.73 5.81
C GLN A 132 0.45 11.42 5.01
N TYR A 133 1.17 10.40 5.46
CA TYR A 133 1.09 9.06 4.87
C TYR A 133 -0.16 8.33 5.32
N SER A 134 -0.87 7.74 4.36
CA SER A 134 -2.02 6.88 4.62
C SER A 134 -1.52 5.48 4.93
N LEU A 135 -1.29 5.17 6.21
CA LEU A 135 -1.03 3.82 6.69
C LEU A 135 -2.04 2.80 6.12
N SER A 136 -3.30 3.23 5.96
CA SER A 136 -4.36 2.46 5.29
C SER A 136 -4.01 2.04 3.87
N THR A 137 -3.34 2.88 3.09
CA THR A 137 -2.92 2.56 1.72
C THR A 137 -1.85 1.47 1.72
N LEU A 138 -0.85 1.58 2.59
CA LEU A 138 0.17 0.52 2.73
C LEU A 138 -0.42 -0.79 3.24
N LEU A 139 -1.33 -0.75 4.21
CA LEU A 139 -2.04 -1.94 4.70
C LEU A 139 -2.87 -2.59 3.58
N TYR A 140 -3.52 -1.81 2.73
CA TYR A 140 -4.23 -2.31 1.56
C TYR A 140 -3.27 -3.02 0.60
N HIS A 141 -2.16 -2.39 0.21
CA HIS A 141 -1.17 -3.00 -0.68
C HIS A 141 -0.54 -4.26 -0.08
N GLN A 142 -0.36 -4.31 1.24
CA GLN A 142 0.10 -5.49 1.95
C GLN A 142 -0.87 -6.68 1.79
N ASP A 143 -2.18 -6.46 1.96
CA ASP A 143 -3.19 -7.52 1.77
C ASP A 143 -3.22 -8.00 0.30
N VAL A 144 -3.15 -7.06 -0.65
CA VAL A 144 -3.07 -7.39 -2.08
C VAL A 144 -1.83 -8.24 -2.40
N LEU A 145 -0.65 -7.89 -1.85
CA LEU A 145 0.57 -8.68 -2.04
C LEU A 145 0.47 -10.08 -1.43
N GLU A 146 -0.14 -10.21 -0.24
CA GLU A 146 -0.35 -11.51 0.39
C GLU A 146 -1.29 -12.39 -0.42
N LYS A 147 -2.37 -11.81 -0.95
CA LYS A 147 -3.27 -12.49 -1.88
C LYS A 147 -2.52 -12.94 -3.13
N GLN A 148 -1.79 -12.06 -3.80
CA GLN A 148 -1.02 -12.38 -4.99
C GLN A 148 0.01 -13.49 -4.73
N THR A 149 0.65 -13.49 -3.55
CA THR A 149 1.59 -14.54 -3.15
C THR A 149 0.90 -15.91 -3.03
N ARG A 150 -0.33 -15.96 -2.47
CA ARG A 150 -1.12 -17.20 -2.40
C ARG A 150 -1.52 -17.69 -3.80
N ASP A 151 -1.94 -16.77 -4.66
CA ASP A 151 -2.39 -17.08 -6.02
C ASP A 151 -1.23 -17.58 -6.89
N LEU A 152 -0.03 -16.97 -6.75
CA LEU A 152 1.19 -17.45 -7.39
C LEU A 152 1.58 -18.85 -6.95
N ARG A 153 1.53 -19.16 -5.64
CA ARG A 153 1.79 -20.53 -5.15
C ARG A 153 0.81 -21.54 -5.75
N SER A 154 -0.48 -21.21 -5.78
CA SER A 154 -1.48 -22.08 -6.41
C SER A 154 -1.20 -22.28 -7.90
N SER A 155 -0.77 -21.22 -8.59
CA SER A 155 -0.45 -21.27 -10.01
C SER A 155 0.79 -22.13 -10.29
N ILE A 156 1.84 -22.01 -9.46
CA ILE A 156 3.05 -22.85 -9.52
C ILE A 156 2.70 -24.33 -9.37
N GLU A 157 1.86 -24.70 -8.40
CA GLU A 157 1.46 -26.10 -8.24
C GLU A 157 0.68 -26.62 -9.47
N LYS A 158 -0.16 -25.79 -10.09
CA LYS A 158 -0.88 -26.14 -11.33
C LYS A 158 0.07 -26.28 -12.53
N ILE A 159 1.05 -25.40 -12.66
CA ILE A 159 2.09 -25.45 -13.70
C ILE A 159 2.95 -26.69 -13.49
N ARG A 160 3.29 -27.04 -12.24
CA ARG A 160 4.10 -28.22 -11.88
C ARG A 160 3.39 -29.51 -12.25
N ALA A 161 2.08 -29.57 -12.04
CA ALA A 161 1.25 -30.72 -12.43
C ALA A 161 1.16 -30.89 -13.95
N ARG A 162 1.48 -29.85 -14.75
CA ARG A 162 1.35 -29.83 -16.22
C ARG A 162 -0.05 -30.17 -16.72
N GLY A 163 -1.05 -29.74 -15.96
CA GLY A 163 -2.44 -30.07 -16.21
C GLY A 163 -2.89 -31.38 -15.54
N GLY A 164 -3.99 -31.94 -16.02
CA GLY A 164 -4.52 -33.21 -15.52
C GLY A 164 -3.89 -34.40 -16.24
N SER A 165 -3.97 -35.60 -15.67
CA SER A 165 -3.50 -36.84 -16.31
C SER A 165 -4.18 -37.15 -17.66
N SER A 166 -5.26 -36.45 -17.99
CA SER A 166 -5.99 -36.54 -19.25
C SER A 166 -5.50 -35.54 -20.30
N TRP A 167 -4.53 -34.68 -19.99
CA TRP A 167 -3.99 -33.72 -20.95
C TRP A 167 -3.09 -34.43 -21.96
N PRO A 168 -3.19 -34.09 -23.26
CA PRO A 168 -2.30 -34.65 -24.26
C PRO A 168 -0.89 -34.06 -24.06
N HIS A 169 0.10 -34.94 -24.18
CA HIS A 169 1.51 -34.62 -24.06
C HIS A 169 2.25 -35.07 -25.30
N ALA A 170 3.27 -34.31 -25.70
CA ALA A 170 4.13 -34.69 -26.82
C ALA A 170 4.83 -36.04 -26.54
N GLN A 171 4.82 -36.94 -27.52
CA GLN A 171 5.51 -38.23 -27.42
C GLN A 171 7.02 -38.07 -27.73
N GLU A 172 7.78 -39.13 -27.41
CA GLU A 172 9.23 -39.15 -27.56
C GLU A 172 9.61 -39.02 -29.05
N GLY A 173 10.33 -37.95 -29.41
CA GLY A 173 10.74 -37.63 -30.80
C GLY A 173 9.97 -36.49 -31.48
N ASP A 174 8.87 -36.01 -30.89
CA ASP A 174 7.95 -35.03 -31.51
C ASP A 174 8.20 -33.56 -31.09
N GLY A 175 9.43 -33.19 -30.73
CA GLY A 175 9.70 -31.87 -30.13
C GLY A 175 9.36 -31.79 -28.63
N LYS A 176 9.31 -32.95 -27.94
CA LYS A 176 9.13 -33.05 -26.49
C LYS A 176 10.15 -32.23 -25.70
N GLU A 177 11.39 -32.15 -26.19
CA GLU A 177 12.45 -31.35 -25.58
C GLU A 177 12.09 -29.84 -25.57
N ASP A 178 11.52 -29.33 -26.66
CA ASP A 178 11.09 -27.93 -26.75
C ASP A 178 9.89 -27.65 -25.84
N ALA A 179 8.92 -28.57 -25.77
CA ALA A 179 7.79 -28.46 -24.85
C ALA A 179 8.22 -28.50 -23.37
N GLU A 180 9.16 -29.39 -23.05
CA GLU A 180 9.78 -29.50 -21.73
C GLU A 180 10.55 -28.23 -21.36
N ALA A 181 11.37 -27.71 -22.28
CA ALA A 181 12.11 -26.47 -22.10
C ALA A 181 11.18 -25.28 -21.86
N ALA A 182 10.10 -25.16 -22.64
CA ALA A 182 9.09 -24.11 -22.46
C ALA A 182 8.39 -24.21 -21.10
N ALA A 183 8.04 -25.42 -20.65
CA ALA A 183 7.44 -25.65 -19.35
C ALA A 183 8.39 -25.30 -18.19
N GLN A 184 9.67 -25.66 -18.31
CA GLN A 184 10.68 -25.31 -17.32
C GLN A 184 10.96 -23.80 -17.28
N SER A 185 11.01 -23.12 -18.43
CA SER A 185 11.15 -21.67 -18.47
C SER A 185 10.02 -20.99 -17.72
N LEU A 186 8.78 -21.40 -18.00
CA LEU A 186 7.60 -20.85 -17.33
C LEU A 186 7.62 -21.11 -15.82
N MET A 187 8.06 -22.30 -15.40
CA MET A 187 8.21 -22.59 -13.97
C MET A 187 9.19 -21.63 -13.30
N ARG A 188 10.37 -21.42 -13.90
CA ARG A 188 11.39 -20.50 -13.36
C ARG A 188 10.85 -19.07 -13.27
N ASP A 189 10.11 -18.62 -14.29
CA ASP A 189 9.52 -17.28 -14.30
C ASP A 189 8.53 -17.10 -13.13
N TYR A 190 7.65 -18.08 -12.90
CA TYR A 190 6.69 -18.00 -11.79
C TYR A 190 7.35 -18.14 -10.41
N GLU A 191 8.39 -18.97 -10.28
CA GLU A 191 9.18 -19.08 -9.03
C GLU A 191 9.88 -17.76 -8.70
N GLU A 192 10.46 -17.08 -9.70
CA GLU A 192 11.06 -15.76 -9.54
C GLU A 192 10.00 -14.71 -9.16
N LEU A 193 8.84 -14.70 -9.83
CA LEU A 193 7.74 -13.80 -9.47
C LEU A 193 7.24 -14.02 -8.05
N LEU A 194 7.18 -15.28 -7.59
CA LEU A 194 6.82 -15.60 -6.21
C LEU A 194 7.87 -15.09 -5.23
N PHE A 195 9.15 -15.28 -5.52
CA PHE A 195 10.25 -14.76 -4.70
C PHE A 195 10.22 -13.24 -4.60
N ARG A 196 10.01 -12.54 -5.72
CA ARG A 196 9.86 -11.07 -5.75
C ARG A 196 8.65 -10.60 -4.95
N ALA A 197 7.47 -11.20 -5.15
CA ALA A 197 6.27 -10.86 -4.41
C ALA A 197 6.46 -11.05 -2.89
N HIS A 198 7.12 -12.14 -2.48
CA HIS A 198 7.40 -12.39 -1.08
C HIS A 198 8.37 -11.37 -0.47
N THR A 199 9.40 -10.99 -1.23
CA THR A 199 10.40 -9.98 -0.83
C THR A 199 9.75 -8.60 -0.68
N LEU A 200 8.92 -8.19 -1.65
CA LEU A 200 8.17 -6.94 -1.58
C LEU A 200 7.20 -6.92 -0.39
N SER A 201 6.52 -8.03 -0.13
CA SER A 201 5.65 -8.18 1.05
C SER A 201 6.44 -7.98 2.35
N LYS A 202 7.63 -8.57 2.47
CA LYS A 202 8.49 -8.39 3.66
C LYS A 202 8.99 -6.94 3.80
N ARG A 203 9.33 -6.29 2.69
CA ARG A 203 9.74 -4.87 2.66
C ARG A 203 8.59 -3.96 3.11
N CYS A 204 7.38 -4.20 2.59
CA CYS A 204 6.17 -3.46 2.96
C CYS A 204 5.85 -3.60 4.45
N LYS A 205 5.87 -4.82 5.01
CA LYS A 205 5.70 -5.05 6.46
C LYS A 205 6.72 -4.30 7.32
N SER A 206 7.99 -4.31 6.89
CA SER A 206 9.06 -3.58 7.58
C SER A 206 8.81 -2.07 7.54
N GLY A 207 8.41 -1.53 6.39
CA GLY A 207 8.06 -0.12 6.22
C GLY A 207 6.89 0.31 7.11
N ILE A 208 5.81 -0.50 7.14
CA ILE A 208 4.67 -0.28 8.03
C ILE A 208 5.09 -0.22 9.50
N ALA A 209 5.96 -1.14 9.95
CA ALA A 209 6.43 -1.15 11.33
C ALA A 209 7.25 0.10 11.68
N VAL A 210 8.09 0.58 10.76
CA VAL A 210 8.86 1.82 10.93
C VAL A 210 7.92 3.03 11.04
N LEU A 211 6.93 3.14 10.15
CA LEU A 211 5.96 4.23 10.16
C LEU A 211 5.11 4.25 11.43
N MET A 212 4.67 3.08 11.92
CA MET A 212 3.94 2.96 13.18
C MET A 212 4.77 3.41 14.39
N SER A 213 6.04 3.01 14.44
CA SER A 213 6.97 3.45 15.48
C SER A 213 7.16 4.98 15.46
N GLN A 214 7.32 5.55 14.27
CA GLN A 214 7.44 6.99 14.08
C GLN A 214 6.19 7.75 14.53
N ALA A 215 5.00 7.28 14.15
CA ALA A 215 3.73 7.86 14.58
C ALA A 215 3.57 7.86 16.11
N SER A 216 3.93 6.74 16.75
CA SER A 216 3.90 6.61 18.22
C SER A 216 4.89 7.57 18.91
N ILE A 217 6.09 7.76 18.34
CA ILE A 217 7.08 8.72 18.85
C ILE A 217 6.56 10.16 18.70
N GLU A 218 5.93 10.50 17.57
CA GLU A 218 5.37 11.83 17.34
C GLU A 218 4.21 12.13 18.29
N GLU A 219 3.30 11.18 18.49
CA GLU A 219 2.21 11.27 19.46
C GLU A 219 2.76 11.45 20.89
N SER A 220 3.80 10.69 21.26
CA SER A 220 4.47 10.82 22.55
C SER A 220 5.08 12.21 22.75
N LYS A 221 5.75 12.77 21.73
CA LYS A 221 6.29 14.15 21.77
C LYS A 221 5.18 15.18 21.94
N LYS A 222 4.05 15.02 21.25
CA LYS A 222 2.87 15.89 21.40
C LYS A 222 2.30 15.80 22.83
N ALA A 223 2.14 14.60 23.38
CA ALA A 223 1.67 14.38 24.74
C ALA A 223 2.62 15.00 25.79
N ILE A 224 3.94 14.89 25.58
CA ILE A 224 4.94 15.55 26.44
C ILE A 224 4.78 17.07 26.38
N SER A 225 4.66 17.66 25.19
CA SER A 225 4.45 19.11 25.05
C SER A 225 3.13 19.57 25.69
N GLN A 226 2.07 18.78 25.56
CA GLN A 226 0.80 19.05 26.25
C GLN A 226 0.97 19.00 27.78
N THR A 227 1.73 18.03 28.28
CA THR A 227 2.05 17.90 29.71
C THR A 227 2.85 19.11 30.22
N GLU A 228 3.78 19.65 29.44
CA GLU A 228 4.51 20.88 29.78
C GLU A 228 3.57 22.08 29.90
N LYS A 229 2.61 22.23 28.98
CA LYS A 229 1.58 23.28 29.06
C LYS A 229 0.69 23.11 30.29
N MET A 230 0.29 21.88 30.61
CA MET A 230 -0.47 21.59 31.83
C MET A 230 0.32 21.93 33.10
N LYS A 231 1.63 21.68 33.10
CA LYS A 231 2.52 22.06 34.22
C LYS A 231 2.58 23.58 34.40
N ALA A 232 2.69 24.34 33.31
CA ALA A 232 2.67 25.80 33.37
C ALA A 232 1.33 26.33 33.93
N LEU A 233 0.21 25.78 33.47
CA LEU A 233 -1.12 26.15 33.95
C LEU A 233 -1.31 25.81 35.43
N THR A 234 -0.87 24.62 35.86
CA THR A 234 -0.93 24.20 37.26
C THR A 234 -0.11 25.14 38.15
N LEU A 235 1.11 25.48 37.75
CA LEU A 235 1.96 26.41 38.49
C LEU A 235 1.31 27.81 38.62
N LEU A 236 0.68 28.30 37.56
CA LEU A 236 -0.05 29.56 37.58
C LEU A 236 -1.25 29.51 38.54
N GLY A 237 -2.02 28.41 38.53
CA GLY A 237 -3.13 28.18 39.45
C GLY A 237 -2.70 28.16 40.92
N PHE A 238 -1.61 27.45 41.26
CA PHE A 238 -1.08 27.40 42.63
C PHE A 238 -0.59 28.74 43.18
N PHE A 239 -0.23 29.68 42.30
CA PHE A 239 0.11 31.04 42.67
C PHE A 239 -1.14 31.94 42.78
N TYR A 240 -2.03 31.89 41.78
CA TYR A 240 -3.19 32.77 41.70
C TYR A 240 -4.29 32.43 42.71
N LEU A 241 -4.52 31.14 42.99
CA LEU A 241 -5.64 30.68 43.81
C LEU A 241 -5.52 31.13 45.28
N PRO A 242 -4.37 30.98 45.96
CA PRO A 242 -4.22 31.47 47.34
C PRO A 242 -4.19 33.00 47.42
N LEU A 243 -3.57 33.68 46.45
CA LEU A 243 -3.55 35.14 46.38
C LEU A 243 -4.95 35.73 46.16
N SER A 244 -5.76 35.10 45.30
CA SER A 244 -7.14 35.52 45.07
C SER A 244 -8.00 35.31 46.30
N PHE A 245 -7.79 34.21 47.04
CA PHE A 245 -8.48 33.96 48.30
C PHE A 245 -8.15 35.02 49.36
N THR A 246 -6.87 35.34 49.58
CA THR A 246 -6.50 36.40 50.55
C THR A 246 -7.02 37.76 50.10
N THR A 247 -6.88 38.10 48.82
CA THR A 247 -7.41 39.36 48.27
C THR A 247 -8.93 39.46 48.42
N SER A 248 -9.67 38.36 48.19
CA SER A 248 -11.12 38.33 48.37
C SER A 248 -11.51 38.44 49.85
N PHE A 249 -10.83 37.73 50.75
CA PHE A 249 -11.09 37.78 52.19
C PHE A 249 -10.87 39.18 52.77
N PHE A 250 -9.79 39.86 52.38
CA PHE A 250 -9.48 41.21 52.84
C PHE A 250 -10.17 42.32 52.03
N GLY A 251 -10.64 42.02 50.82
CA GLY A 251 -11.41 42.93 49.96
C GLY A 251 -12.91 42.93 50.25
N MET A 252 -13.42 41.91 50.95
CA MET A 252 -14.78 41.90 51.47
C MET A 252 -14.91 42.96 52.58
N ASN A 253 -16.02 43.71 52.61
CA ASN A 253 -16.18 44.85 53.52
C ASN A 253 -16.12 44.37 54.99
N LEU A 254 -14.96 44.55 55.64
CA LEU A 254 -14.65 44.02 56.98
C LEU A 254 -15.49 44.63 58.12
N GLY A 255 -16.50 45.45 57.79
CA GLY A 255 -17.41 46.07 58.75
C GLY A 255 -18.24 45.10 59.61
N ALA A 256 -18.36 43.82 59.22
CA ALA A 256 -19.06 42.80 60.01
C ALA A 256 -18.14 41.90 60.85
N VAL A 257 -16.82 41.91 60.60
CA VAL A 257 -15.83 41.09 61.32
C VAL A 257 -15.10 41.98 62.34
N GLY A 258 -15.84 42.47 63.32
CA GLY A 258 -15.40 42.79 64.69
C GLY A 258 -14.06 43.51 64.94
N THR A 259 -13.50 44.27 64.00
CA THR A 259 -12.20 44.94 64.21
C THR A 259 -12.32 46.44 64.00
N GLY A 260 -12.84 47.10 65.03
CA GLY A 260 -12.74 48.56 65.14
C GLY A 260 -11.27 48.97 65.23
N GLY A 261 -10.76 49.59 64.17
CA GLY A 261 -9.54 50.39 64.19
C GLY A 261 -8.27 49.73 63.63
N LYS A 262 -7.81 50.27 62.50
CA LYS A 262 -6.42 50.23 61.99
C LYS A 262 -5.83 48.84 61.67
N MET A 263 -6.49 48.02 60.86
CA MET A 263 -5.75 47.02 60.08
C MET A 263 -5.02 47.73 58.94
N GLY A 264 -3.71 47.93 59.10
CA GLY A 264 -2.86 48.41 58.01
C GLY A 264 -2.77 47.37 56.90
N ILE A 265 -2.54 47.83 55.66
CA ILE A 265 -2.28 46.99 54.47
C ILE A 265 -1.21 45.90 54.72
N TRP A 266 -0.37 46.11 55.75
CA TRP A 266 0.65 45.19 56.23
C TRP A 266 0.11 43.80 56.64
N VAL A 267 -1.09 43.72 57.22
CA VAL A 267 -1.67 42.44 57.68
C VAL A 267 -1.93 41.50 56.49
N TRP A 268 -2.28 42.05 55.32
CA TRP A 268 -2.47 41.27 54.10
C TRP A 268 -1.17 40.58 53.65
N PHE A 269 -0.02 41.26 53.74
CA PHE A 269 1.29 40.66 53.42
C PHE A 269 1.65 39.56 54.42
N VAL A 270 1.41 39.80 55.72
CA VAL A 270 1.70 38.84 56.80
C VAL A 270 0.90 37.55 56.65
N VAL A 271 -0.34 37.61 56.13
CA VAL A 271 -1.17 36.42 55.91
C VAL A 271 -0.93 35.79 54.53
N SER A 272 -0.69 36.59 53.49
CA SER A 272 -0.53 36.08 52.13
C SER A 272 0.78 35.31 51.92
N ILE A 273 1.89 35.75 52.53
CA ILE A 273 3.19 35.09 52.38
C ILE A 273 3.19 33.66 52.95
N PRO A 274 2.75 33.39 54.20
CA PRO A 274 2.64 32.03 54.73
C PRO A 274 1.71 31.14 53.91
N VAL A 275 0.56 31.67 53.48
CA VAL A 275 -0.41 30.91 52.67
C VAL A 275 0.19 30.51 51.32
N LEU A 276 0.95 31.39 50.67
CA LEU A 276 1.70 31.06 49.45
C LEU A 276 2.79 30.02 49.69
N LEU A 277 3.55 30.14 50.79
CA LEU A 277 4.59 29.17 51.14
C LEU A 277 4.03 27.78 51.41
N ILE A 278 2.87 27.68 52.07
CA ILE A 278 2.17 26.41 52.30
C ILE A 278 1.69 25.82 50.96
N SER A 279 1.09 26.64 50.09
CA SER A 279 0.66 26.23 48.74
C SER A 279 1.83 25.68 47.91
N PHE A 280 2.97 26.38 47.92
CA PHE A 280 4.17 25.94 47.20
C PHE A 280 4.80 24.70 47.81
N GLY A 281 4.82 24.58 49.13
CA GLY A 281 5.26 23.38 49.84
C GLY A 281 4.41 22.16 49.49
N PHE A 282 3.09 22.33 49.40
CA PHE A 282 2.18 21.27 48.97
C PHE A 282 2.42 20.85 47.52
N LEU A 283 2.62 21.81 46.60
CA LEU A 283 2.99 21.53 45.21
C LEU A 283 4.31 20.72 45.13
N LYS A 284 5.34 21.12 45.89
CA LYS A 284 6.63 20.43 45.95
C LYS A 284 6.49 19.02 46.51
N LEU A 285 5.69 18.83 47.55
CA LEU A 285 5.41 17.52 48.13
C LEU A 285 4.65 16.61 47.16
N MET A 286 3.62 17.13 46.48
CA MET A 286 2.88 16.38 45.46
C MET A 286 3.77 15.99 44.28
N THR A 287 4.56 16.92 43.76
CA THR A 287 5.47 16.65 42.63
C THR A 287 6.60 15.69 43.00
N PHE A 288 7.05 15.69 44.26
CA PHE A 288 8.02 14.72 44.77
C PHE A 288 7.43 13.32 44.93
N ARG A 289 6.15 13.19 45.33
CA ARG A 289 5.48 11.89 45.46
C ARG A 289 5.03 11.25 44.15
N LEU A 290 4.95 12.01 43.06
CA LEU A 290 4.57 11.51 41.74
C LEU A 290 5.77 11.03 40.89
N ARG A 291 6.99 11.16 41.41
CA ARG A 291 8.24 10.82 40.74
C ARG A 291 8.82 9.54 41.32
#